data_AF-A0A654E4K3-F1
#
_entry.id   AF-A0A654E4K3-F1
#
_cell.length_a   1.000
_cell.length_b   1.000
_cell.length_c   1.000
_cell.angle_alpha   90.00
_cell.angle_beta   90.00
_cell.angle_gamma   90.00
#
_symmetry.space_group_name_H-M   'P 1'
#
loop_
_entity.id
_entity.type
_entity.pdbx_description
1 polymer ?
#
loop_
_entity_poly.entity_id
_entity_poly.type
_entity_poly.pdbx_seq_one_letter_code
_entity_poly.pdbx_strand_id
1 'polypeptide(L)'
;MKMLKHTYQILVAGVVTAMLGACAAGVDDTGLEYAPQMYHSTPYEPLSQITDESKGSWLDSNPEDEHGEFYNSNPYNPFKMTMREPVANTIKRGEYIASNGIAADDYATAEEVLTNPFADSKEALKEGKALYLRFCEHCHGEKGAGDGLVGEVYKGVTAYNSATVKDKKAGHIFWVITNGKGRMGAHASQISVDDRWKIATYVQTLQQQ
;
A
#
# COMPACT_ATOMS: atom_id res chain seq x y z
N MET A 1 53.07 -4.14 44.23
CA MET A 1 53.01 -2.88 43.44
C MET A 1 53.01 -3.10 41.92
N LYS A 2 53.75 -4.07 41.35
CA LYS A 2 53.75 -4.34 39.89
C LYS A 2 52.40 -4.84 39.34
N MET A 3 51.67 -5.71 40.05
CA MET A 3 50.38 -6.25 39.58
C MET A 3 49.29 -5.16 39.43
N LEU A 4 49.23 -4.20 40.36
CA LEU A 4 48.26 -3.09 40.33
C LEU A 4 48.46 -2.16 39.11
N LYS A 5 49.71 -2.06 38.63
CA LYS A 5 50.07 -1.24 37.47
C LYS A 5 49.62 -1.88 36.14
N HIS A 6 49.68 -3.21 36.05
CA HIS A 6 49.24 -3.95 34.87
C HIS A 6 47.72 -4.02 34.78
N THR A 7 47.01 -4.19 35.91
CA THR A 7 45.54 -4.12 35.92
C THR A 7 45.02 -2.73 35.55
N TYR A 8 45.68 -1.66 36.01
CA TYR A 8 45.35 -0.29 35.59
C TYR A 8 45.56 -0.09 34.08
N GLN A 9 46.68 -0.57 33.52
CA GLN A 9 46.96 -0.48 32.08
C GLN A 9 45.94 -1.25 31.23
N ILE A 10 45.49 -2.43 31.66
CA ILE A 10 44.46 -3.22 30.97
C ILE A 10 43.10 -2.50 31.02
N LEU A 11 42.73 -1.92 32.16
CA LEU A 11 41.50 -1.14 32.29
C LEU A 11 41.50 0.09 31.37
N VAL A 12 42.61 0.83 31.34
CA VAL A 12 42.75 2.00 30.44
C VAL A 12 42.68 1.57 28.98
N ALA A 13 43.37 0.50 28.60
CA ALA A 13 43.31 -0.03 27.24
C ALA A 13 41.89 -0.50 26.85
N GLY A 14 41.18 -1.16 27.78
CA GLY A 14 39.78 -1.57 27.60
C GLY A 14 38.83 -0.39 27.40
N VAL A 15 38.97 0.67 28.21
CA VAL A 15 38.15 1.89 28.08
C VAL A 15 38.44 2.62 26.76
N VAL A 16 39.72 2.74 26.37
CA VAL A 16 40.11 3.35 25.09
C VAL A 16 39.54 2.55 23.91
N THR A 17 39.59 1.22 23.97
CA THR A 17 39.05 0.35 22.91
C THR A 17 37.53 0.47 22.82
N ALA A 18 36.82 0.53 23.96
CA ALA A 18 35.39 0.74 24.02
C ALA A 18 34.97 2.13 23.50
N MET A 19 35.71 3.19 23.82
CA MET A 19 35.46 4.54 23.31
C MET A 19 35.70 4.64 21.80
N LEU A 20 36.75 3.99 21.28
CA LEU A 20 37.03 3.97 19.84
C LEU A 20 36.02 3.12 19.05
N GLY A 21 35.48 2.05 19.64
CA GLY A 21 34.43 1.22 19.02
C GLY A 21 33.02 1.82 19.12
N ALA A 22 32.79 2.78 20.01
CA ALA A 22 31.49 3.42 20.21
C ALA A 22 31.15 4.50 19.18
N CYS A 23 32.13 4.97 18.39
CA CYS A 23 31.94 5.96 17.33
C CYS A 23 31.68 5.33 15.95
N ALA A 24 31.02 4.17 15.89
CA ALA A 24 30.46 3.69 14.64
C ALA A 24 29.13 4.41 14.39
N ALA A 25 28.88 4.83 13.14
CA ALA A 25 27.59 5.39 12.77
C ALA A 25 26.47 4.39 13.13
N GLY A 26 25.46 4.87 13.87
CA GLY A 26 24.30 4.05 14.19
C GLY A 26 23.51 3.72 12.94
N VAL A 27 22.77 2.61 12.95
CA VAL A 27 21.83 2.26 11.86
C VAL A 27 20.71 3.29 11.66
N ASP A 28 20.51 4.19 12.63
CA ASP A 28 19.53 5.28 12.62
C ASP A 28 20.13 6.64 12.21
N ASP A 29 21.40 6.69 11.82
CA ASP A 29 22.05 7.90 11.31
C ASP A 29 21.96 7.94 9.78
N THR A 30 21.23 8.91 9.24
CA THR A 30 21.10 9.13 7.79
C THR A 30 22.40 9.65 7.16
N GLY A 31 23.39 10.02 7.97
CA GLY A 31 24.68 10.54 7.54
C GLY A 31 24.65 12.03 7.19
N LEU A 32 25.77 12.51 6.66
CA LEU A 32 25.94 13.90 6.23
C LEU A 32 25.56 14.07 4.77
N GLU A 33 24.69 15.04 4.49
CA GLU A 33 24.31 15.42 3.13
C GLU A 33 25.17 16.61 2.64
N TYR A 34 25.75 16.49 1.45
CA TYR A 34 26.44 17.59 0.79
C TYR A 34 25.48 18.35 -0.12
N ALA A 35 25.28 19.66 0.10
CA ALA A 35 24.32 20.50 -0.61
C ALA A 35 22.86 19.97 -0.55
N PRO A 36 22.25 19.87 0.65
CA PRO A 36 20.96 19.23 0.87
C PRO A 36 19.76 19.91 0.19
N GLN A 37 19.87 21.19 -0.16
CA GLN A 37 18.87 21.91 -0.96
C GLN A 37 18.61 21.30 -2.34
N MET A 38 19.46 20.38 -2.81
CA MET A 38 19.27 19.64 -4.07
C MET A 38 18.55 18.30 -3.89
N TYR A 39 18.39 17.80 -2.65
CA TYR A 39 17.78 16.49 -2.36
C TYR A 39 16.36 16.59 -1.82
N HIS A 40 16.05 17.71 -1.16
CA HIS A 40 14.72 17.98 -0.61
C HIS A 40 13.96 18.88 -1.56
N SER A 41 12.76 18.45 -1.94
CA SER A 41 11.87 19.20 -2.81
C SER A 41 11.15 20.30 -2.02
N THR A 42 11.32 21.56 -2.41
CA THR A 42 10.44 22.67 -2.00
C THR A 42 8.97 22.45 -2.40
N PRO A 43 8.63 21.96 -3.61
CA PRO A 43 7.22 21.71 -3.95
C PRO A 43 6.64 20.51 -3.18
N TYR A 44 5.31 20.46 -3.08
CA TYR A 44 4.60 19.33 -2.49
C TYR A 44 4.78 18.05 -3.30
N GLU A 45 5.54 17.10 -2.75
CA GLU A 45 5.68 15.75 -3.29
C GLU A 45 4.59 14.81 -2.74
N PRO A 46 4.06 13.89 -3.57
CA PRO A 46 3.14 12.87 -3.10
C PRO A 46 3.80 12.02 -2.00
N LEU A 47 3.08 11.81 -0.89
CA LEU A 47 3.51 10.99 0.24
C LEU A 47 4.76 11.52 1.00
N SER A 48 5.18 12.75 0.75
CA SER A 48 6.17 13.45 1.58
C SER A 48 5.47 14.32 2.62
N GLN A 49 6.01 14.35 3.85
CA GLN A 49 5.44 15.11 4.96
C GLN A 49 6.52 15.47 6.00
N ILE A 50 7.10 16.65 5.86
CA ILE A 50 8.00 17.25 6.84
C ILE A 50 7.20 18.31 7.60
N THR A 51 6.84 17.99 8.84
CA THR A 51 5.99 18.85 9.69
C THR A 51 6.78 19.78 10.61
N ASP A 52 8.10 19.57 10.71
CA ASP A 52 9.01 20.44 11.46
C ASP A 52 9.32 21.69 10.63
N GLU A 53 8.73 22.81 11.04
CA GLU A 53 8.88 24.12 10.39
C GLU A 53 10.30 24.68 10.55
N SER A 54 11.14 24.14 11.44
CA SER A 54 12.54 24.59 11.57
C SER A 54 13.51 23.86 10.65
N LYS A 55 13.03 22.82 9.95
CA LYS A 55 13.87 21.90 9.19
C LYS A 55 14.48 22.58 7.98
N GLY A 56 15.81 22.69 7.95
CA GLY A 56 16.53 23.36 6.86
C GLY A 56 16.68 24.87 7.04
N SER A 57 16.30 25.45 8.19
CA SER A 57 16.43 26.88 8.50
C SER A 57 17.84 27.48 8.31
N TRP A 58 18.88 26.66 8.42
CA TRP A 58 20.28 27.08 8.19
C TRP A 58 20.64 27.28 6.71
N LEU A 59 19.76 26.90 5.79
CA LEU A 59 19.89 27.04 4.33
C LEU A 59 18.68 27.74 3.69
N ASP A 60 17.84 28.37 4.51
CA ASP A 60 16.59 28.96 4.06
C ASP A 60 16.80 30.00 2.96
N SER A 61 16.33 29.67 1.76
CA SER A 61 16.40 30.51 0.58
C SER A 61 15.25 31.53 0.50
N ASN A 62 14.21 31.38 1.34
CA ASN A 62 13.03 32.23 1.38
C ASN A 62 12.56 32.57 2.82
N PRO A 63 13.29 33.42 3.54
CA PRO A 63 13.00 33.74 4.95
C PRO A 63 11.67 34.48 5.18
N GLU A 64 10.95 34.88 4.12
CA GLU A 64 9.65 35.54 4.21
C GLU A 64 8.50 34.56 4.45
N ASP A 65 8.68 33.26 4.22
CA ASP A 65 7.62 32.24 4.42
C ASP A 65 7.58 31.63 5.83
N GLU A 66 8.45 32.11 6.73
CA GLU A 66 8.51 31.77 8.16
C GLU A 66 8.76 30.27 8.45
N HIS A 67 9.24 29.49 7.48
CA HIS A 67 9.56 28.06 7.63
C HIS A 67 10.94 27.73 7.04
N GLY A 68 11.53 26.62 7.47
CA GLY A 68 12.82 26.15 6.94
C GLY A 68 12.68 25.54 5.54
N GLU A 69 13.78 25.58 4.78
CA GLU A 69 13.86 25.15 3.37
C GLU A 69 13.23 23.77 3.06
N PHE A 70 13.21 22.85 4.03
CA PHE A 70 12.73 21.48 3.82
C PHE A 70 11.30 21.25 4.33
N TYR A 71 10.64 22.26 4.87
CA TYR A 71 9.24 22.18 5.22
C TYR A 71 8.38 22.00 3.96
N ASN A 72 7.59 20.94 3.90
CA ASN A 72 6.77 20.63 2.72
C ASN A 72 5.37 20.10 3.06
N SER A 73 4.89 20.37 4.28
CA SER A 73 3.55 19.97 4.71
C SER A 73 2.51 21.01 4.33
N ASN A 74 1.24 20.58 4.16
CA ASN A 74 0.14 21.51 3.92
C ASN A 74 -0.65 21.76 5.21
N PRO A 75 -0.49 22.92 5.89
CA PRO A 75 -1.12 23.18 7.18
C PRO A 75 -2.66 23.28 7.08
N TYR A 76 -3.21 23.48 5.88
CA TYR A 76 -4.65 23.63 5.65
C TYR A 76 -5.35 22.32 5.31
N ASN A 77 -4.61 21.22 5.14
CA ASN A 77 -5.17 19.91 4.83
C ASN A 77 -5.20 19.02 6.09
N PRO A 78 -6.21 18.14 6.26
CA PRO A 78 -6.25 17.22 7.38
C PRO A 78 -4.94 16.42 7.50
N PHE A 79 -4.51 16.23 8.75
CA PHE A 79 -3.26 15.56 9.11
C PHE A 79 -2.00 16.17 8.47
N LYS A 80 -2.05 17.42 7.98
CA LYS A 80 -0.96 18.13 7.32
C LYS A 80 -0.46 17.47 6.02
N MET A 81 -1.26 16.60 5.38
CA MET A 81 -0.81 15.84 4.21
C MET A 81 -0.72 16.71 2.95
N THR A 82 0.22 16.41 2.06
CA THR A 82 0.28 17.03 0.72
C THR A 82 -0.87 16.58 -0.18
N MET A 83 -1.33 15.34 -0.01
CA MET A 83 -2.44 14.75 -0.78
C MET A 83 -3.80 15.18 -0.24
N ARG A 84 -4.66 15.71 -1.13
CA ARG A 84 -6.05 16.05 -0.81
C ARG A 84 -7.00 14.95 -1.27
N GLU A 85 -8.08 14.75 -0.52
CA GLU A 85 -9.18 13.93 -1.00
C GLU A 85 -9.87 14.61 -2.19
N PRO A 86 -10.17 13.86 -3.26
CA PRO A 86 -10.99 14.39 -4.35
C PRO A 86 -12.41 14.69 -3.82
N VAL A 87 -13.05 15.70 -4.41
CA VAL A 87 -14.44 16.02 -4.06
C VAL A 87 -15.33 14.81 -4.38
N ALA A 88 -16.31 14.54 -3.52
CA ALA A 88 -17.23 13.44 -3.72
C ALA A 88 -17.90 13.50 -5.11
N ASN A 89 -18.07 12.34 -5.73
CA ASN A 89 -18.69 12.16 -7.06
C ASN A 89 -17.92 12.79 -8.25
N THR A 90 -16.66 13.19 -8.08
CA THR A 90 -15.83 13.58 -9.25
C THR A 90 -15.45 12.37 -10.09
N ILE A 91 -15.55 12.51 -11.41
CA ILE A 91 -15.16 11.47 -12.36
C ILE A 91 -13.91 11.96 -13.11
N LYS A 92 -12.84 11.15 -13.07
CA LYS A 92 -11.63 11.42 -13.85
C LYS A 92 -11.90 11.20 -15.33
N ARG A 93 -11.34 12.07 -16.18
CA ARG A 93 -11.38 11.89 -17.64
C ARG A 93 -10.71 10.57 -18.03
N GLY A 94 -11.41 9.77 -18.83
CA GLY A 94 -10.88 8.50 -19.35
C GLY A 94 -10.97 7.33 -18.37
N GLU A 95 -11.60 7.51 -17.20
CA GLU A 95 -11.86 6.40 -16.28
C GLU A 95 -13.15 5.69 -16.64
N TYR A 96 -13.12 4.36 -16.62
CA TYR A 96 -14.30 3.52 -16.76
C TYR A 96 -15.18 3.71 -15.52
N ILE A 97 -16.36 4.33 -15.69
CA ILE A 97 -17.35 4.45 -14.62
C ILE A 97 -17.95 3.07 -14.41
N ALA A 98 -17.32 2.28 -13.54
CA ALA A 98 -17.78 0.94 -13.19
C ALA A 98 -19.20 0.95 -12.61
N SER A 99 -19.63 2.05 -12.00
CA SER A 99 -20.94 2.10 -11.35
C SER A 99 -22.09 2.16 -12.34
N ASN A 100 -22.05 2.92 -13.45
CA ASN A 100 -23.26 3.12 -14.29
C ASN A 100 -24.56 3.40 -13.49
N GLY A 101 -24.47 3.95 -12.27
CA GLY A 101 -25.60 4.12 -11.34
C GLY A 101 -25.97 2.92 -10.47
N ILE A 102 -25.20 1.83 -10.51
CA ILE A 102 -25.32 0.65 -9.64
C ILE A 102 -24.81 1.02 -8.24
N ALA A 103 -25.63 0.75 -7.22
CA ALA A 103 -25.26 0.94 -5.82
C ALA A 103 -24.18 -0.07 -5.38
N ALA A 104 -23.32 0.32 -4.44
CA ALA A 104 -22.19 -0.49 -3.98
C ALA A 104 -22.61 -1.89 -3.46
N ASP A 105 -23.79 -2.00 -2.88
CA ASP A 105 -24.39 -3.23 -2.35
C ASP A 105 -25.31 -3.97 -3.35
N ASP A 106 -25.53 -3.42 -4.55
CA ASP A 106 -26.35 -4.03 -5.60
C ASP A 106 -25.52 -4.96 -6.49
N TYR A 107 -25.11 -6.09 -5.91
CA TYR A 107 -24.37 -7.12 -6.64
C TYR A 107 -25.19 -7.85 -7.70
N ALA A 108 -26.53 -7.84 -7.58
CA ALA A 108 -27.41 -8.55 -8.51
C ALA A 108 -27.49 -7.82 -9.84
N THR A 109 -27.69 -6.50 -9.81
CA THR A 109 -27.67 -5.69 -11.04
C THR A 109 -26.29 -5.71 -11.69
N ALA A 110 -25.21 -5.64 -10.90
CA ALA A 110 -23.86 -5.74 -11.41
C ALA A 110 -23.58 -7.09 -12.12
N GLU A 111 -24.13 -8.18 -11.57
CA GLU A 111 -24.01 -9.52 -12.15
C GLU A 111 -24.67 -9.64 -13.53
N GLU A 112 -25.77 -8.94 -13.76
CA GLU A 112 -26.53 -8.98 -15.03
C GLU A 112 -26.05 -7.96 -16.06
N VAL A 113 -25.66 -6.76 -15.64
CA VAL A 113 -25.36 -5.64 -16.55
C VAL A 113 -23.89 -5.59 -16.95
N LEU A 114 -22.97 -5.95 -16.06
CA LEU A 114 -21.54 -5.79 -16.32
C LEU A 114 -20.98 -6.97 -17.11
N THR A 115 -20.33 -6.66 -18.22
CA THR A 115 -19.72 -7.66 -19.12
C THR A 115 -18.20 -7.61 -19.00
N ASN A 116 -17.58 -8.78 -18.85
CA ASN A 116 -16.12 -8.91 -18.77
C ASN A 116 -15.48 -8.77 -20.17
N PRO A 117 -14.65 -7.74 -20.42
CA PRO A 117 -14.00 -7.56 -21.73
C PRO A 117 -12.87 -8.57 -21.99
N PHE A 118 -12.46 -9.37 -21.00
CA PHE A 118 -11.33 -10.30 -21.07
C PHE A 118 -11.70 -11.78 -20.96
N ALA A 119 -12.98 -12.14 -21.06
CA ALA A 119 -13.48 -13.49 -20.76
C ALA A 119 -12.73 -14.63 -21.50
N ASP A 120 -12.34 -14.40 -22.76
CA ASP A 120 -11.70 -15.42 -23.61
C ASP A 120 -10.17 -15.24 -23.77
N SER A 121 -9.55 -14.30 -23.04
CA SER A 121 -8.13 -14.01 -23.19
C SER A 121 -7.26 -14.88 -22.28
N LYS A 122 -6.34 -15.64 -22.89
CA LYS A 122 -5.35 -16.46 -22.18
C LYS A 122 -4.32 -15.61 -21.44
N GLU A 123 -3.97 -14.47 -22.04
CA GLU A 123 -3.07 -13.48 -21.46
C GLU A 123 -3.69 -12.88 -20.20
N ALA A 124 -4.96 -12.45 -20.28
CA ALA A 124 -5.72 -11.95 -19.13
C ALA A 124 -5.86 -13.00 -18.03
N LEU A 125 -6.06 -14.27 -18.38
CA LEU A 125 -6.12 -15.36 -17.40
C LEU A 125 -4.77 -15.53 -16.67
N LYS A 126 -3.66 -15.50 -17.40
CA LYS A 126 -2.31 -15.62 -16.83
C LYS A 126 -1.99 -14.44 -15.90
N GLU A 127 -2.29 -13.22 -16.33
CA GLU A 127 -2.12 -12.02 -15.50
C GLU A 127 -3.06 -12.03 -14.29
N GLY A 128 -4.32 -12.42 -14.49
CA GLY A 128 -5.32 -12.58 -13.44
C GLY A 128 -4.90 -13.54 -12.35
N LYS A 129 -4.23 -14.66 -12.71
CA LYS A 129 -3.61 -15.57 -11.74
C LYS A 129 -2.56 -14.85 -10.89
N ALA A 130 -1.62 -14.15 -11.52
CA ALA A 130 -0.55 -13.45 -10.80
C ALA A 130 -1.12 -12.38 -9.84
N LEU A 131 -2.14 -11.65 -10.29
CA LEU A 131 -2.84 -10.66 -9.48
C LEU A 131 -3.61 -11.30 -8.32
N TYR A 132 -4.31 -12.41 -8.55
CA TYR A 132 -5.00 -13.16 -7.51
C TYR A 132 -4.05 -13.65 -6.42
N LEU A 133 -2.89 -14.20 -6.79
CA LEU A 133 -1.88 -14.62 -5.81
C LEU A 133 -1.35 -13.43 -5.00
N ARG A 134 -1.24 -12.25 -5.60
CA ARG A 134 -0.78 -11.04 -4.87
C ARG A 134 -1.84 -10.47 -3.92
N PHE A 135 -3.10 -10.44 -4.31
CA PHE A 135 -4.13 -9.68 -3.59
C PHE A 135 -5.16 -10.54 -2.85
N CYS A 136 -5.40 -11.78 -3.27
CA CYS A 136 -6.55 -12.56 -2.84
C CYS A 136 -6.18 -13.84 -2.07
N GLU A 137 -5.05 -14.48 -2.39
CA GLU A 137 -4.69 -15.80 -1.84
C GLU A 137 -4.60 -15.82 -0.31
N HIS A 138 -4.16 -14.72 0.30
CA HIS A 138 -3.97 -14.61 1.74
C HIS A 138 -5.25 -14.94 2.53
N CYS A 139 -6.42 -14.64 1.96
CA CYS A 139 -7.73 -14.96 2.54
C CYS A 139 -8.39 -16.15 1.84
N HIS A 140 -8.35 -16.21 0.50
CA HIS A 140 -9.10 -17.19 -0.28
C HIS A 140 -8.36 -18.50 -0.56
N GLY A 141 -7.05 -18.56 -0.29
CA GLY A 141 -6.17 -19.69 -0.61
C GLY A 141 -5.78 -19.73 -2.09
N GLU A 142 -4.68 -20.40 -2.41
CA GLU A 142 -4.17 -20.48 -3.80
C GLU A 142 -5.20 -21.08 -4.77
N LYS A 143 -5.97 -22.07 -4.28
CA LYS A 143 -7.00 -22.78 -5.05
C LYS A 143 -8.41 -22.20 -4.85
N GLY A 144 -8.56 -21.11 -4.09
CA GLY A 144 -9.88 -20.52 -3.82
C GLY A 144 -10.76 -21.35 -2.87
N ALA A 145 -10.16 -22.21 -2.03
CA ALA A 145 -10.89 -23.06 -1.09
C ALA A 145 -11.29 -22.34 0.21
N GLY A 146 -10.94 -21.06 0.36
CA GLY A 146 -11.18 -20.29 1.58
C GLY A 146 -10.24 -20.65 2.74
N ASP A 147 -9.11 -21.28 2.42
CA ASP A 147 -8.09 -21.81 3.33
C ASP A 147 -6.81 -20.94 3.35
N GLY A 148 -6.91 -19.67 2.97
CA GLY A 148 -5.80 -18.73 3.13
C GLY A 148 -5.48 -18.51 4.62
N LEU A 149 -4.21 -18.27 4.95
CA LEU A 149 -3.75 -18.11 6.34
C LEU A 149 -4.50 -17.03 7.13
N VAL A 150 -4.90 -15.94 6.46
CA VAL A 150 -5.74 -14.90 7.07
C VAL A 150 -7.20 -15.36 7.19
N GLY A 151 -7.68 -16.13 6.22
CA GLY A 151 -9.03 -16.72 6.20
C GLY A 151 -9.28 -17.67 7.36
N GLU A 152 -8.27 -18.44 7.80
CA GLU A 152 -8.36 -19.32 8.98
C GLU A 152 -8.66 -18.54 10.27
N VAL A 153 -8.13 -17.32 10.40
CA VAL A 153 -8.33 -16.44 11.55
C VAL A 153 -9.63 -15.67 11.44
N TYR A 154 -9.89 -15.02 10.29
CA TYR A 154 -11.07 -14.18 10.10
C TYR A 154 -12.37 -14.98 10.01
N LYS A 155 -12.28 -16.24 9.54
CA LYS A 155 -13.37 -17.18 9.28
C LYS A 155 -14.43 -16.63 8.30
N GLY A 156 -15.23 -17.53 7.74
CA GLY A 156 -16.34 -17.16 6.85
C GLY A 156 -15.92 -16.79 5.43
N VAL A 157 -14.67 -17.05 5.04
CA VAL A 157 -14.27 -17.04 3.63
C VAL A 157 -14.86 -18.27 2.96
N THR A 158 -15.67 -18.06 1.93
CA THR A 158 -16.37 -19.13 1.23
C THR A 158 -15.51 -19.68 0.10
N ALA A 159 -15.43 -21.01 -0.01
CA ALA A 159 -14.79 -21.67 -1.15
C ALA A 159 -15.51 -21.33 -2.46
N TYR A 160 -14.78 -21.02 -3.53
CA TYR A 160 -15.37 -20.59 -4.79
C TYR A 160 -16.19 -21.67 -5.50
N ASN A 161 -15.89 -22.96 -5.29
CA ASN A 161 -16.67 -24.07 -5.83
C ASN A 161 -17.90 -24.45 -4.97
N SER A 162 -18.17 -23.72 -3.89
CA SER A 162 -19.36 -23.96 -3.07
C SER A 162 -20.65 -23.53 -3.78
N ALA A 163 -21.77 -24.16 -3.45
CA ALA A 163 -23.08 -23.90 -4.06
C ALA A 163 -23.51 -22.42 -4.01
N THR A 164 -23.04 -21.66 -3.03
CA THR A 164 -23.41 -20.25 -2.84
C THR A 164 -22.76 -19.32 -3.86
N VAL A 165 -21.56 -19.66 -4.35
CA VAL A 165 -20.74 -18.75 -5.16
C VAL A 165 -20.23 -19.35 -6.47
N LYS A 166 -20.33 -20.66 -6.69
CA LYS A 166 -19.82 -21.33 -7.90
C LYS A 166 -20.44 -20.82 -9.21
N ASP A 167 -21.69 -20.39 -9.16
CA ASP A 167 -22.44 -19.95 -10.35
C ASP A 167 -22.44 -18.43 -10.54
N LYS A 168 -21.65 -17.69 -9.74
CA LYS A 168 -21.58 -16.22 -9.82
C LYS A 168 -20.83 -15.77 -11.06
N LYS A 169 -21.46 -14.90 -11.86
CA LYS A 169 -20.87 -14.36 -13.10
C LYS A 169 -19.74 -13.37 -12.81
N ALA A 170 -18.89 -13.12 -13.81
CA ALA A 170 -17.76 -12.19 -13.71
C ALA A 170 -18.16 -10.79 -13.20
N GLY A 171 -19.33 -10.27 -13.58
CA GLY A 171 -19.85 -8.98 -13.11
C GLY A 171 -20.03 -8.93 -11.59
N HIS A 172 -20.52 -10.01 -10.98
CA HIS A 172 -20.63 -10.13 -9.52
C HIS A 172 -19.24 -10.06 -8.86
N ILE A 173 -18.29 -10.84 -9.38
CA ILE A 173 -16.94 -10.94 -8.83
C ILE A 173 -16.24 -9.59 -8.93
N PHE A 174 -16.29 -8.94 -10.09
CA PHE A 174 -15.74 -7.60 -10.30
C PHE A 174 -16.34 -6.57 -9.32
N TRP A 175 -17.66 -6.61 -9.10
CA TRP A 175 -18.33 -5.68 -8.20
C TRP A 175 -17.97 -5.90 -6.73
N VAL A 176 -17.84 -7.16 -6.30
CA VAL A 176 -17.34 -7.51 -4.97
C VAL A 176 -15.90 -7.04 -4.76
N ILE A 177 -15.02 -7.21 -5.75
CA ILE A 177 -13.64 -6.70 -5.65
C ILE A 177 -13.65 -5.16 -5.58
N THR A 178 -14.56 -4.52 -6.33
CA THR A 178 -14.68 -3.06 -6.38
C THR A 178 -15.15 -2.46 -5.06
N ASN A 179 -16.22 -2.97 -4.48
CA ASN A 179 -16.89 -2.34 -3.34
C ASN A 179 -16.72 -3.09 -2.01
N GLY A 180 -16.16 -4.30 -2.05
CA GLY A 180 -16.14 -5.20 -0.91
C GLY A 180 -17.47 -5.94 -0.74
N LYS A 181 -17.51 -6.88 0.22
CA LYS A 181 -18.73 -7.59 0.63
C LYS A 181 -18.55 -8.15 2.04
N GLY A 182 -19.43 -7.74 2.96
CA GLY A 182 -19.38 -8.18 4.35
C GLY A 182 -18.05 -7.78 5.01
N ARG A 183 -17.20 -8.76 5.33
CA ARG A 183 -15.87 -8.53 5.93
C ARG A 183 -14.75 -8.30 4.93
N MET A 184 -15.00 -8.53 3.64
CA MET A 184 -14.04 -8.22 2.58
C MET A 184 -14.12 -6.73 2.26
N GLY A 185 -13.01 -6.01 2.44
CA GLY A 185 -12.90 -4.59 2.08
C GLY A 185 -12.90 -4.35 0.57
N ALA A 186 -13.09 -3.09 0.18
CA ALA A 186 -13.00 -2.66 -1.21
C ALA A 186 -11.55 -2.63 -1.70
N HIS A 187 -11.28 -3.14 -2.90
CA HIS A 187 -9.94 -3.11 -3.53
C HIS A 187 -9.81 -2.08 -4.66
N ALA A 188 -10.85 -1.28 -4.93
CA ALA A 188 -10.85 -0.31 -6.03
C ALA A 188 -9.71 0.74 -5.95
N SER A 189 -9.23 1.07 -4.75
CA SER A 189 -8.10 2.00 -4.56
C SER A 189 -6.73 1.37 -4.84
N GLN A 190 -6.64 0.05 -4.89
CA GLN A 190 -5.39 -0.70 -5.02
C GLN A 190 -5.26 -1.42 -6.36
N ILE A 191 -6.38 -1.80 -6.98
CA ILE A 191 -6.42 -2.61 -8.19
C ILE A 191 -7.18 -1.87 -9.29
N SER A 192 -6.55 -1.75 -10.46
CA SER A 192 -7.13 -1.07 -11.63
C SER A 192 -8.43 -1.75 -12.10
N VAL A 193 -9.25 -1.07 -12.89
CA VAL A 193 -10.49 -1.65 -13.46
C VAL A 193 -10.17 -2.91 -14.27
N ASP A 194 -9.18 -2.82 -15.17
CA ASP A 194 -8.82 -3.94 -16.04
C ASP A 194 -8.28 -5.12 -15.24
N ASP A 195 -7.44 -4.86 -14.24
CA ASP A 195 -6.87 -5.92 -13.41
C ASP A 195 -7.93 -6.62 -12.56
N ARG A 196 -8.97 -5.90 -12.10
CA ARG A 196 -10.12 -6.53 -11.44
C ARG A 196 -10.89 -7.47 -12.38
N TRP A 197 -11.04 -7.12 -13.65
CA TRP A 197 -11.65 -8.01 -14.64
C TRP A 197 -10.78 -9.24 -14.96
N LYS A 198 -9.46 -9.07 -15.02
CA LYS A 198 -8.52 -10.19 -15.17
C LYS A 198 -8.58 -11.14 -13.96
N ILE A 199 -8.62 -10.60 -12.74
CA ILE A 199 -8.82 -11.40 -11.52
C ILE A 199 -10.16 -12.14 -11.59
N ALA A 200 -11.25 -11.46 -11.96
CA ALA A 200 -12.56 -12.09 -12.11
C ALA A 200 -12.52 -13.27 -13.10
N THR A 201 -11.82 -13.12 -14.23
CA THR A 201 -11.59 -14.19 -15.21
C THR A 201 -10.89 -15.39 -14.58
N TYR A 202 -9.84 -15.18 -13.77
CA TYR A 202 -9.16 -16.27 -13.09
C TYR A 202 -10.03 -16.93 -12.01
N VAL A 203 -10.77 -16.15 -11.21
CA VAL A 203 -11.69 -16.68 -10.20
C VAL A 203 -12.75 -17.59 -10.83
N GLN A 204 -13.24 -17.26 -12.02
CA GLN A 204 -14.20 -18.13 -12.73
C GLN A 204 -13.61 -19.51 -13.06
N THR A 205 -12.30 -19.63 -13.24
CA THR A 205 -11.64 -20.95 -13.40
C THR A 205 -11.54 -21.71 -12.09
N LEU A 206 -11.42 -21.00 -10.96
CA LEU A 206 -11.40 -21.61 -9.62
C LEU A 206 -12.79 -22.12 -9.19
N GLN A 207 -13.88 -21.46 -9.64
CA GLN A 207 -15.25 -21.91 -9.40
C GLN A 207 -15.57 -23.28 -10.00
N GLN A 208 -14.82 -23.70 -11.04
CA GLN A 208 -15.05 -24.94 -11.79
C GLN A 208 -14.22 -26.14 -11.29
N GLN A 209 -13.46 -25.98 -10.21
CA GLN A 209 -12.57 -27.01 -9.65
C GLN A 209 -13.26 -27.96 -8.67
#